data_AF-A0A0M6WT83-F1
#
_entry.id   AF-A0A0M6WT83-F1
#
_cell.length_a   1.000
_cell.length_b   1.000
_cell.length_c   1.000
_cell.angle_alpha   90.00
_cell.angle_beta   90.00
_cell.angle_gamma   90.00
#
_symmetry.space_group_name_H-M   'P 1'
#
loop_
_entity.id
_entity.type
_entity.pdbx_description
1 polymer ?
#
loop_
_entity_poly.entity_id
_entity_poly.type
_entity_poly.pdbx_seq_one_letter_code
_entity_poly.pdbx_strand_id
1 'polypeptide(L)'
;MPYFSDDIIEEVRSRNDIVDVIGQYVHLTKKGSTYFGLCPFHNEKTGSFSVSPNKQMYYCFGCGAGGNVFTFMMQYENFTFGEAMEALADRAGVALPKQEYSAAQKREADKKQRLLEINKEAARYFYTLLRNDRGKHALAYFQKRELSEETMKKFGLGYSDQYSDDLYRYLRSKGYEDEILKESGLVTIDERRGGYDKFWNRAMFPIMDVHNKVIGFGGRVMGDGEPKYLNSPETPIFDKSRNLYGLNFARTTKKPQFLLCEGYMDVIALHQAGFDNAVASLGTALTAGHANLLKRYTKEVYLTYDSDGAGVKAALRAIPILKEVGITTKVINMRPHKDPDEFIKALGAEAYQDRIDHAENSFMFEIRILEQQYDMKDPESKSAFYHEVAKKLCSFTEKIERDIYIQAVAEKYMLPTQDLQRLVGKYGMQMEGIRKQPTQLKTGINEKNASARGIKKEDGMKQSQKLLLTWLIENTGLYHKIKKYIAPKDFTEEIYHKVAEVLFQQFEESGEANPAKIVSMFPDEEAQKEIAALFNARIHEVESKEDREKALKETIIRIKQNSIKYRSEHLAPTDMAGLMQLVTDKRDLEELEKLHISID
;
A
#
# COMPACT_ATOMS: atom_id res chain seq x y z
N MET A 1 -6.25 -21.33 -4.29
CA MET A 1 -7.65 -21.81 -4.23
C MET A 1 -8.30 -21.17 -3.02
N PRO A 2 -9.59 -20.79 -3.05
CA PRO A 2 -10.21 -20.13 -1.91
C PRO A 2 -10.16 -21.08 -0.71
N TYR A 3 -9.69 -20.58 0.43
CA TYR A 3 -9.52 -21.33 1.68
C TYR A 3 -10.85 -21.67 2.37
N PHE A 4 -11.96 -21.05 1.92
CA PHE A 4 -13.31 -21.23 2.44
C PHE A 4 -14.25 -21.48 1.26
N SER A 5 -15.29 -22.30 1.43
CA SER A 5 -16.30 -22.48 0.40
C SER A 5 -17.07 -21.18 0.16
N ASP A 6 -17.52 -20.96 -1.07
CA ASP A 6 -18.31 -19.77 -1.43
C ASP A 6 -19.54 -19.64 -0.53
N ASP A 7 -20.17 -20.75 -0.14
CA ASP A 7 -21.32 -20.77 0.77
C ASP A 7 -20.99 -20.19 2.16
N ILE A 8 -19.81 -20.50 2.70
CA ILE A 8 -19.40 -20.04 4.04
C ILE A 8 -18.98 -18.57 4.00
N ILE A 9 -18.30 -18.16 2.91
CA ILE A 9 -17.98 -16.75 2.66
C ILE A 9 -19.28 -15.94 2.61
N GLU A 10 -20.28 -16.43 1.89
CA GLU A 10 -21.59 -15.77 1.76
C GLU A 10 -22.39 -15.79 3.08
N GLU A 11 -22.32 -16.87 3.86
CA GLU A 11 -22.94 -16.93 5.20
C GLU A 11 -22.35 -15.85 6.13
N VAL A 12 -21.02 -15.77 6.21
CA VAL A 12 -20.37 -14.75 7.06
C VAL A 12 -20.64 -13.34 6.53
N ARG A 13 -20.64 -13.14 5.21
CA ARG A 13 -20.97 -11.85 4.60
C ARG A 13 -22.39 -11.40 4.95
N SER A 14 -23.37 -12.30 4.79
CA SER A 14 -24.80 -11.98 4.98
C SER A 14 -25.19 -11.74 6.43
N ARG A 15 -24.47 -12.33 7.40
CA ARG A 15 -24.68 -12.06 8.83
C ARG A 15 -24.00 -10.80 9.36
N ASN A 16 -23.16 -10.16 8.55
CA ASN A 16 -22.44 -8.96 8.92
C ASN A 16 -22.96 -7.77 8.11
N ASP A 17 -23.97 -7.08 8.63
CA ASP A 17 -24.45 -5.85 8.01
C ASP A 17 -23.32 -4.82 7.96
N ILE A 18 -23.06 -4.30 6.77
CA ILE A 18 -21.91 -3.43 6.54
C ILE A 18 -22.01 -2.11 7.31
N VAL A 19 -23.21 -1.59 7.57
CA VAL A 19 -23.40 -0.36 8.35
C VAL A 19 -23.05 -0.63 9.80
N ASP A 20 -23.46 -1.77 10.34
CA ASP A 20 -23.21 -2.15 11.73
C ASP A 20 -21.72 -2.42 11.99
N VAL A 21 -21.03 -3.06 11.04
CA VAL A 21 -19.58 -3.29 11.15
C VAL A 21 -18.84 -1.97 11.07
N ILE A 22 -19.05 -1.18 10.02
CA ILE A 22 -18.34 0.08 9.81
C ILE A 22 -18.67 1.10 10.90
N GLY A 23 -19.92 1.12 11.38
CA GLY A 23 -20.40 2.02 12.43
C GLY A 23 -19.65 1.89 13.76
N GLN A 24 -18.92 0.79 13.99
CA GLN A 24 -18.04 0.65 15.15
C GLN A 24 -16.74 1.45 15.03
N TYR A 25 -16.34 1.75 13.80
CA TYR A 25 -15.08 2.41 13.47
C TYR A 25 -15.27 3.87 13.07
N VAL A 26 -16.38 4.17 12.41
CA VAL A 26 -16.67 5.47 11.81
C VAL A 26 -18.05 5.93 12.27
N HIS A 27 -18.14 7.19 12.71
CA HIS A 27 -19.43 7.79 12.99
C HIS A 27 -20.21 8.01 11.69
N LEU A 28 -21.31 7.27 11.52
CA LEU A 28 -22.16 7.29 10.33
C LEU A 28 -23.47 8.03 10.61
N THR A 29 -23.83 8.98 9.75
CA THR A 29 -25.11 9.70 9.78
C THR A 29 -25.97 9.30 8.60
N LYS A 30 -27.22 8.90 8.86
CA LYS A 30 -28.18 8.52 7.81
C LYS A 30 -28.62 9.73 6.98
N LYS A 31 -28.55 9.62 5.65
CA LYS A 31 -29.07 10.61 4.69
C LYS A 31 -29.82 9.88 3.57
N GLY A 32 -31.14 9.91 3.65
CA GLY A 32 -32.00 9.12 2.75
C GLY A 32 -31.83 7.61 3.01
N SER A 33 -31.56 6.85 1.95
CA SER A 33 -31.32 5.40 2.01
C SER A 33 -29.85 5.01 2.29
N THR A 34 -28.94 5.98 2.40
CA THR A 34 -27.49 5.78 2.54
C THR A 34 -26.97 6.41 3.81
N TYR A 35 -25.85 5.91 4.35
CA TYR A 35 -25.16 6.49 5.49
C TYR A 35 -23.89 7.21 5.05
N PHE A 36 -23.55 8.31 5.71
CA PHE A 36 -22.37 9.12 5.40
C PHE A 36 -21.51 9.39 6.64
N GLY A 37 -20.19 9.38 6.48
CA GLY A 37 -19.23 9.69 7.54
C GLY A 37 -17.95 10.30 6.96
N LEU A 38 -16.99 10.61 7.84
CA LEU A 38 -15.62 10.93 7.43
C LEU A 38 -14.92 9.64 7.03
N CYS A 39 -14.19 9.69 5.92
CA CYS A 39 -13.46 8.54 5.41
C CYS A 39 -12.32 8.15 6.36
N PRO A 40 -12.25 6.87 6.77
CA PRO A 40 -11.15 6.41 7.59
C PRO A 40 -9.82 6.24 6.83
N PHE A 41 -9.87 6.23 5.49
CA PHE A 41 -8.74 5.91 4.62
C PHE A 41 -8.00 7.13 4.09
N HIS A 42 -8.51 8.34 4.32
CA HIS A 42 -7.83 9.58 3.98
C HIS A 42 -8.38 10.74 4.83
N ASN A 43 -7.59 11.80 4.98
CA ASN A 43 -7.99 12.93 5.81
C ASN A 43 -8.94 13.86 5.03
N GLU A 44 -10.13 14.13 5.59
CA GLU A 44 -11.11 15.04 5.01
C GLU A 44 -11.88 15.81 6.08
N LYS A 45 -12.43 16.98 5.71
CA LYS A 45 -13.25 17.82 6.61
C LYS A 45 -14.75 17.64 6.40
N THR A 46 -15.16 17.13 5.25
CA THR A 46 -16.56 16.92 4.86
C THR A 46 -16.75 15.46 4.52
N GLY A 47 -17.77 14.80 5.08
CA GLY A 47 -17.95 13.36 4.90
C GLY A 47 -18.23 12.96 3.45
N SER A 48 -17.24 12.35 2.79
CA SER A 48 -17.35 11.76 1.46
C SER A 48 -17.48 10.24 1.49
N PHE A 49 -17.40 9.64 2.68
CA PHE A 49 -17.52 8.21 2.89
C PHE A 49 -18.99 7.80 2.95
N SER A 50 -19.43 7.02 1.97
CA SER A 50 -20.80 6.56 1.81
C SER A 50 -20.88 5.07 2.08
N VAL A 51 -21.86 4.64 2.87
CA VAL A 51 -22.17 3.23 3.15
C VAL A 51 -23.61 2.95 2.77
N SER A 52 -23.81 2.06 1.80
CA SER A 52 -25.12 1.68 1.28
C SER A 52 -25.59 0.36 1.92
N PRO A 53 -26.66 0.38 2.74
CA PRO A 53 -27.22 -0.83 3.33
C PRO A 53 -27.76 -1.78 2.26
N ASN A 54 -28.48 -1.27 1.26
CA ASN A 54 -29.08 -2.10 0.22
C ASN A 54 -28.02 -2.77 -0.66
N LYS A 55 -26.91 -2.08 -0.95
CA LYS A 55 -25.82 -2.64 -1.77
C LYS A 55 -24.84 -3.48 -0.92
N GLN A 56 -24.95 -3.44 0.41
CA GLN A 56 -23.97 -4.00 1.35
C GLN A 56 -22.52 -3.61 0.99
N MET A 57 -22.32 -2.32 0.69
CA MET A 57 -21.05 -1.78 0.19
C MET A 57 -20.76 -0.38 0.73
N TYR A 58 -19.48 -0.04 0.81
CA TYR A 58 -19.01 1.33 1.04
C TYR A 58 -18.27 1.88 -0.18
N TYR A 59 -18.27 3.20 -0.30
CA TYR A 59 -17.47 3.93 -1.26
C TYR A 59 -17.16 5.33 -0.76
N CYS A 60 -15.91 5.75 -0.90
CA CYS A 60 -15.46 7.09 -0.59
C CYS A 60 -15.33 7.91 -1.87
N PHE A 61 -16.13 8.97 -1.99
CA PHE A 61 -16.06 9.86 -3.15
C PHE A 61 -14.80 10.74 -3.17
N GLY A 62 -14.07 10.87 -2.06
CA GLY A 62 -12.82 11.62 -1.97
C GLY A 62 -11.59 10.84 -2.46
N CYS A 63 -11.31 9.66 -1.89
CA CYS A 63 -10.12 8.86 -2.21
C CYS A 63 -10.39 7.65 -3.13
N GLY A 64 -11.68 7.38 -3.41
CA GLY A 64 -12.14 6.27 -4.23
C GLY A 64 -12.13 4.91 -3.52
N ALA A 65 -11.71 4.81 -2.25
CA ALA A 65 -11.72 3.55 -1.51
C ALA A 65 -13.16 2.99 -1.46
N GLY A 66 -13.34 1.70 -1.74
CA GLY A 66 -14.66 1.11 -1.79
C GLY A 66 -14.60 -0.40 -1.91
N GLY A 67 -15.65 -1.05 -1.42
CA GLY A 67 -15.74 -2.51 -1.36
C GLY A 67 -16.89 -2.97 -0.47
N ASN A 68 -16.82 -4.23 -0.02
CA ASN A 68 -17.79 -4.81 0.91
C ASN A 68 -17.22 -4.87 2.34
N VAL A 69 -17.91 -5.59 3.22
CA VAL A 69 -17.51 -5.73 4.64
C VAL A 69 -16.14 -6.39 4.82
N PHE A 70 -15.76 -7.37 3.99
CA PHE A 70 -14.44 -7.97 4.04
C PHE A 70 -13.37 -6.99 3.56
N THR A 71 -13.59 -6.34 2.42
CA THR A 71 -12.67 -5.31 1.90
C THR A 71 -12.45 -4.21 2.94
N PHE A 72 -13.50 -3.79 3.64
CA PHE A 72 -13.39 -2.80 4.71
C PHE A 72 -12.48 -3.28 5.83
N MET A 73 -12.70 -4.49 6.37
CA MET A 73 -11.88 -5.06 7.44
C MET A 73 -10.43 -5.24 6.98
N MET A 74 -10.23 -5.70 5.75
CA MET A 74 -8.90 -5.83 5.15
C MET A 74 -8.20 -4.49 5.01
N GLN A 75 -8.89 -3.42 4.60
CA GLN A 75 -8.28 -2.10 4.44
C GLN A 75 -8.09 -1.37 5.77
N TYR A 76 -9.06 -1.46 6.68
CA TYR A 76 -9.07 -0.70 7.93
C TYR A 76 -8.18 -1.35 9.00
N GLU A 77 -8.30 -2.67 9.21
CA GLU A 77 -7.50 -3.42 10.17
C GLU A 77 -6.20 -3.97 9.56
N ASN A 78 -6.01 -3.79 8.24
CA ASN A 78 -4.91 -4.38 7.46
C ASN A 78 -4.88 -5.92 7.55
N PHE A 79 -6.06 -6.54 7.66
CA PHE A 79 -6.22 -7.98 7.67
C PHE A 79 -5.97 -8.60 6.29
N THR A 80 -5.40 -9.79 6.27
CA THR A 80 -5.56 -10.72 5.15
C THR A 80 -7.03 -11.15 5.03
N PHE A 81 -7.43 -11.70 3.88
CA PHE A 81 -8.80 -12.21 3.72
C PHE A 81 -9.16 -13.26 4.78
N GLY A 82 -8.21 -14.13 5.16
CA GLY A 82 -8.41 -15.13 6.22
C GLY A 82 -8.65 -14.53 7.59
N GLU A 83 -7.85 -13.53 7.98
CA GLU A 83 -8.04 -12.80 9.25
C GLU A 83 -9.35 -12.02 9.27
N ALA A 84 -9.74 -11.39 8.15
CA ALA A 84 -11.03 -10.73 8.01
C ALA A 84 -12.19 -11.73 8.10
N MET A 85 -12.02 -12.92 7.52
CA MET A 85 -12.99 -14.02 7.59
C MET A 85 -13.18 -14.50 9.03
N GLU A 86 -12.09 -14.76 9.75
CA GLU A 86 -12.12 -15.17 11.17
C GLU A 86 -12.78 -14.10 12.04
N ALA A 87 -12.35 -12.83 11.92
CA ALA A 87 -12.89 -11.74 12.73
C ALA A 87 -14.40 -11.53 12.52
N LEU A 88 -14.88 -11.60 11.27
CA LEU A 88 -16.30 -11.44 10.93
C LEU A 88 -17.13 -12.69 11.26
N ALA A 89 -16.54 -13.88 11.19
CA ALA A 89 -17.21 -15.12 11.59
C ALA A 89 -17.41 -15.17 13.10
N ASP A 90 -16.37 -14.83 13.88
CA ASP A 90 -16.44 -14.72 15.34
C ASP A 90 -17.51 -13.71 15.77
N ARG A 91 -17.55 -12.55 15.10
CA ARG A 91 -18.58 -11.52 15.32
C ARG A 91 -19.99 -12.05 15.06
N ALA A 92 -20.18 -12.81 13.99
CA ALA A 92 -21.48 -13.35 13.58
C ALA A 92 -21.87 -14.68 14.27
N GLY A 93 -21.00 -15.20 15.14
CA GLY A 93 -21.17 -16.52 15.75
C GLY A 93 -21.21 -17.66 14.73
N VAL A 94 -20.56 -17.49 13.57
CA VAL A 94 -20.45 -18.51 12.52
C VAL A 94 -19.23 -19.37 12.81
N ALA A 95 -19.45 -20.66 13.02
CA ALA A 95 -18.34 -21.60 13.17
C ALA A 95 -17.69 -21.83 11.81
N LEU A 96 -16.50 -21.28 11.61
CA LEU A 96 -15.72 -21.62 10.43
C LEU A 96 -15.31 -23.11 10.50
N PRO A 97 -15.35 -23.83 9.36
CA PRO A 97 -14.86 -25.19 9.31
C PRO A 97 -13.42 -25.15 9.78
N LYS A 98 -13.14 -25.87 10.87
CA LYS A 98 -11.77 -25.98 11.36
C LYS A 98 -10.95 -26.49 10.21
N GLN A 99 -9.95 -25.71 9.81
CA GLN A 99 -8.94 -26.16 8.87
C GLN A 99 -8.48 -27.53 9.36
N GLU A 100 -8.74 -28.58 8.59
CA GLU A 100 -7.90 -29.76 8.69
C GLU A 100 -6.56 -29.35 8.10
N TYR A 101 -5.81 -28.60 8.90
CA TYR A 101 -4.41 -28.41 8.67
C TYR A 101 -3.85 -29.80 8.43
N SER A 102 -3.17 -29.97 7.30
CA SER A 102 -2.29 -31.13 7.16
C SER A 102 -1.45 -31.23 8.44
N ALA A 103 -1.12 -32.45 8.87
CA ALA A 103 -0.30 -32.63 10.06
C ALA A 103 0.98 -31.76 10.03
N ALA A 104 1.51 -31.46 8.83
CA ALA A 104 2.61 -30.53 8.60
C ALA A 104 2.26 -29.06 8.92
N GLN A 105 1.14 -28.54 8.40
CA GLN A 105 0.73 -27.15 8.66
C GLN A 105 0.37 -26.92 10.13
N LYS A 106 -0.27 -27.89 10.78
CA LYS A 106 -0.59 -27.80 12.22
C LYS A 106 0.69 -27.73 13.05
N ARG A 107 1.66 -28.59 12.74
CA ARG A 107 2.99 -28.56 13.36
C ARG A 107 3.70 -27.22 13.14
N GLU A 108 3.60 -26.64 11.95
CA GLU A 108 4.20 -25.33 11.66
C GLU A 108 3.53 -24.19 12.45
N ALA A 109 2.20 -24.17 12.54
CA ALA A 109 1.46 -23.19 13.32
C ALA A 109 1.75 -23.30 14.83
N ASP A 110 1.70 -24.52 15.37
CA ASP A 110 2.05 -24.82 16.77
C ASP A 110 3.48 -24.36 17.07
N LYS A 111 4.41 -24.64 16.15
CA LYS A 111 5.80 -24.20 16.26
C LYS A 111 5.93 -22.68 16.28
N LYS A 112 5.27 -21.95 15.37
CA LYS A 112 5.28 -20.48 15.37
C LYS A 112 4.72 -19.92 16.69
N GLN A 113 3.64 -20.50 17.20
CA GLN A 113 3.07 -20.10 18.48
C GLN A 113 4.05 -20.31 19.64
N ARG A 114 4.75 -21.44 19.68
CA ARG A 114 5.80 -21.70 20.68
C ARG A 114 6.96 -20.71 20.59
N LEU A 115 7.39 -20.35 19.38
CA LEU A 115 8.45 -19.34 19.17
C LEU A 115 8.01 -17.95 19.67
N LEU A 116 6.75 -17.56 19.45
CA LEU A 116 6.19 -16.31 19.98
C LEU A 116 6.16 -16.29 21.52
N GLU A 117 5.77 -17.41 22.15
CA GLU A 117 5.81 -17.56 23.61
C GLU A 117 7.24 -17.45 24.16
N ILE A 118 8.23 -18.08 23.51
CA ILE A 118 9.66 -17.96 23.87
C ILE A 118 10.13 -16.51 23.78
N ASN A 119 9.87 -15.82 22.67
CA ASN A 119 10.28 -14.43 22.50
C ASN A 119 9.61 -13.49 23.52
N LYS A 120 8.34 -13.71 23.83
CA LYS A 120 7.61 -12.97 24.87
C LYS A 120 8.23 -13.18 26.25
N GLU A 121 8.60 -14.41 26.57
CA GLU A 121 9.21 -14.75 27.86
C GLU A 121 10.64 -14.19 27.96
N ALA A 122 11.43 -14.25 26.87
CA ALA A 122 12.73 -13.61 26.79
C ALA A 122 12.65 -12.08 26.94
N ALA A 123 11.65 -11.44 26.30
CA ALA A 123 11.45 -10.00 26.43
C ALA A 123 11.17 -9.59 27.88
N ARG A 124 10.30 -10.33 28.58
CA ARG A 124 10.03 -10.12 30.01
C ARG A 124 11.29 -10.29 30.86
N TYR A 125 12.09 -11.32 30.55
CA TYR A 125 13.34 -11.59 31.25
C TYR A 125 14.33 -10.44 31.09
N PHE A 126 14.62 -10.02 29.86
CA PHE A 126 15.51 -8.90 29.59
C PHE A 126 15.02 -7.57 30.18
N TYR A 127 13.71 -7.31 30.10
CA TYR A 127 13.09 -6.13 30.70
C TYR A 127 13.29 -6.09 32.22
N THR A 128 13.20 -7.25 32.88
CA THR A 128 13.42 -7.38 34.32
C THR A 128 14.90 -7.21 34.67
N LEU A 129 15.80 -7.86 33.92
CA LEU A 129 17.26 -7.76 34.15
C LEU A 129 17.77 -6.33 34.08
N LEU A 130 17.27 -5.52 33.13
CA LEU A 130 17.66 -4.10 33.01
C LEU A 130 17.41 -3.30 34.29
N ARG A 131 16.36 -3.67 35.05
CA ARG A 131 15.90 -2.97 36.26
C ARG A 131 16.49 -3.52 37.55
N ASN A 132 17.29 -4.58 37.47
CA ASN A 132 17.99 -5.17 38.60
C ASN A 132 19.44 -4.70 38.64
N ASP A 133 20.17 -5.04 39.70
CA ASP A 133 21.58 -4.66 39.88
C ASP A 133 22.49 -5.09 38.72
N ARG A 134 22.17 -6.23 38.07
CA ARG A 134 22.90 -6.77 36.91
C ARG A 134 22.81 -5.85 35.68
N GLY A 135 21.70 -5.14 35.51
CA GLY A 135 21.43 -4.27 34.36
C GLY A 135 21.94 -2.84 34.49
N LYS A 136 22.56 -2.44 35.62
CA LYS A 136 22.95 -1.05 35.93
C LYS A 136 23.75 -0.36 34.82
N HIS A 137 24.69 -1.06 34.19
CA HIS A 137 25.52 -0.47 33.13
C HIS A 137 24.74 -0.26 31.82
N ALA A 138 23.81 -1.15 31.47
CA ALA A 138 22.92 -0.97 30.32
C ALA A 138 21.89 0.13 30.58
N LEU A 139 21.38 0.22 31.81
CA LEU A 139 20.51 1.33 32.23
C LEU A 139 21.26 2.67 32.16
N ALA A 140 22.49 2.73 32.66
CA ALA A 140 23.35 3.91 32.55
C ALA A 140 23.62 4.30 31.08
N TYR A 141 23.73 3.32 30.18
CA TYR A 141 23.80 3.60 28.75
C TYR A 141 22.53 4.29 28.23
N PHE A 142 21.33 3.76 28.52
CA PHE A 142 20.08 4.38 28.08
C PHE A 142 19.85 5.77 28.72
N GLN A 143 20.22 5.94 29.98
CA GLN A 143 20.17 7.23 30.68
C GLN A 143 21.15 8.25 30.08
N LYS A 144 22.37 7.82 29.71
CA LYS A 144 23.32 8.66 28.96
C LYS A 144 22.79 9.03 27.57
N ARG A 145 21.89 8.20 27.01
CA ARG A 145 21.15 8.52 25.78
C ARG A 145 19.90 9.36 26.05
N GLU A 146 19.70 9.84 27.27
CA GLU A 146 18.61 10.73 27.69
C GLU A 146 17.22 10.14 27.42
N LEU A 147 17.10 8.81 27.46
CA LEU A 147 15.80 8.15 27.36
C LEU A 147 15.08 8.20 28.70
N SER A 148 13.81 8.64 28.68
CA SER A 148 12.96 8.64 29.86
C SER A 148 12.56 7.21 30.24
N GLU A 149 12.24 6.99 31.53
CA GLU A 149 11.70 5.72 32.02
C GLU A 149 10.41 5.31 31.27
N GLU A 150 9.57 6.28 30.92
CA GLU A 150 8.37 6.05 30.14
C GLU A 150 8.69 5.54 28.73
N THR A 151 9.65 6.15 28.04
CA THR A 151 10.11 5.71 26.72
C THR A 151 10.72 4.30 26.80
N MET A 152 11.59 4.06 27.78
CA MET A 152 12.20 2.74 27.98
C MET A 152 11.13 1.66 28.26
N LYS A 153 10.08 2.00 29.02
CA LYS A 153 8.93 1.12 29.26
C LYS A 153 8.09 0.90 28.00
N LYS A 154 7.76 1.97 27.27
CA LYS A 154 6.95 1.94 26.03
C LYS A 154 7.57 1.03 24.97
N PHE A 155 8.88 1.12 24.77
CA PHE A 155 9.62 0.29 23.81
C PHE A 155 10.06 -1.06 24.37
N GLY A 156 9.79 -1.34 25.65
CA GLY A 156 10.15 -2.60 26.30
C GLY A 156 11.66 -2.85 26.38
N LEU A 157 12.47 -1.80 26.51
CA LEU A 157 13.92 -1.93 26.52
C LEU A 157 14.39 -2.83 27.66
N GLY A 158 15.42 -3.61 27.38
CA GLY A 158 15.93 -4.65 28.28
C GLY A 158 17.44 -4.75 28.29
N TYR A 159 17.94 -5.74 29.02
CA TYR A 159 19.36 -6.09 29.10
C TYR A 159 19.52 -7.60 29.06
N SER A 160 20.48 -8.07 28.26
CA SER A 160 20.92 -9.46 28.24
C SER A 160 22.29 -9.57 28.90
N ASP A 161 22.42 -10.52 29.82
CA ASP A 161 23.48 -10.56 30.81
C ASP A 161 24.88 -10.82 30.25
N GLN A 162 25.92 -10.52 31.03
CA GLN A 162 27.31 -10.77 30.68
C GLN A 162 27.66 -12.25 30.61
N TYR A 163 26.93 -13.12 31.31
CA TYR A 163 27.11 -14.56 31.18
C TYR A 163 26.50 -15.06 29.87
N SER A 164 27.28 -15.87 29.16
CA SER A 164 26.93 -16.33 27.83
C SER A 164 25.81 -17.36 27.79
N ASP A 165 25.21 -17.79 28.90
CA ASP A 165 24.18 -18.85 28.93
C ASP A 165 23.05 -18.58 29.93
N ASP A 166 22.90 -17.32 30.36
CA ASP A 166 21.94 -16.90 31.38
C ASP A 166 20.49 -17.04 30.89
N LEU A 167 20.19 -16.52 29.69
CA LEU A 167 18.87 -16.68 29.07
C LEU A 167 18.60 -18.15 28.73
N TYR A 168 19.58 -18.87 28.19
CA TYR A 168 19.44 -20.30 27.88
C TYR A 168 19.01 -21.09 29.12
N ARG A 169 19.73 -20.95 30.25
CA ARG A 169 19.38 -21.60 31.51
C ARG A 169 17.99 -21.19 32.00
N TYR A 170 17.65 -19.91 31.90
CA TYR A 170 16.33 -19.41 32.25
C TYR A 170 15.22 -20.09 31.43
N LEU A 171 15.34 -20.11 30.11
CA LEU A 171 14.35 -20.72 29.21
C LEU A 171 14.26 -22.25 29.40
N ARG A 172 15.39 -22.93 29.65
CA ARG A 172 15.38 -24.35 30.04
C ARG A 172 14.63 -24.58 31.33
N SER A 173 14.78 -23.71 32.34
CA SER A 173 14.03 -23.81 33.60
C SER A 173 12.51 -23.62 33.43
N LYS A 174 12.08 -22.97 32.33
CA LYS A 174 10.67 -22.83 31.95
C LYS A 174 10.12 -24.03 31.16
N GLY A 175 10.96 -25.02 30.85
CA GLY A 175 10.56 -26.26 30.18
C GLY A 175 10.67 -26.24 28.66
N TYR A 176 11.33 -25.24 28.06
CA TYR A 176 11.57 -25.23 26.61
C TYR A 176 12.71 -26.18 26.22
N GLU A 177 12.54 -26.94 25.13
CA GLU A 177 13.55 -27.89 24.65
C GLU A 177 14.58 -27.22 23.73
N ASP A 178 15.76 -27.84 23.61
CA ASP A 178 16.88 -27.31 22.85
C ASP A 178 16.56 -27.08 21.37
N GLU A 179 15.77 -27.98 20.76
CA GLU A 179 15.37 -27.86 19.36
C GLU A 179 14.62 -26.55 19.08
N ILE A 180 13.61 -26.22 19.91
CA ILE A 180 12.82 -25.00 19.71
C ILE A 180 13.60 -23.75 20.10
N LEU A 181 14.49 -23.84 21.09
CA LEU A 181 15.35 -22.73 21.51
C LEU A 181 16.36 -22.35 20.42
N LYS A 182 16.94 -23.33 19.72
CA LYS A 182 17.83 -23.09 18.58
C LYS A 182 17.11 -22.33 17.46
N GLU A 183 15.85 -22.68 17.22
CA GLU A 183 15.03 -22.07 16.16
C GLU A 183 14.48 -20.68 16.51
N SER A 184 14.44 -20.31 17.78
CA SER A 184 14.10 -18.95 18.22
C SER A 184 15.10 -17.88 17.74
N GLY A 185 16.32 -18.29 17.38
CA GLY A 185 17.39 -17.37 17.07
C GLY A 185 17.98 -16.63 18.28
N LEU A 186 17.52 -16.92 19.49
CA LEU A 186 18.03 -16.34 20.75
C LEU A 186 19.19 -17.14 21.34
N VAL A 187 19.22 -18.45 21.09
CA VAL A 187 20.18 -19.40 21.65
C VAL A 187 20.91 -20.11 20.51
N THR A 188 22.22 -20.26 20.65
CA THR A 188 23.04 -21.16 19.83
C THR A 188 23.35 -22.40 20.63
N ILE A 189 23.27 -23.56 20.00
CA ILE A 189 23.55 -24.85 20.65
C ILE A 189 24.60 -25.57 19.84
N ASP A 190 25.72 -25.92 20.48
CA ASP A 190 26.78 -26.72 19.90
C ASP A 190 27.14 -27.92 20.78
N GLU A 191 27.67 -28.98 20.17
CA GLU A 191 27.98 -30.24 20.83
C GLU A 191 29.06 -30.13 21.92
N ARG A 192 29.88 -29.08 21.88
CA ARG A 192 31.11 -28.96 22.68
C ARG A 192 30.96 -28.00 23.87
N ARG A 193 30.13 -26.97 23.74
CA ARG A 193 29.90 -25.88 24.70
C ARG A 193 28.48 -25.87 25.25
N GLY A 194 27.57 -26.66 24.68
CA GLY A 194 26.16 -26.66 25.05
C GLY A 194 25.42 -25.44 24.50
N GLY A 195 24.32 -25.06 25.16
CA GLY A 195 23.50 -23.91 24.80
C GLY A 195 24.06 -22.60 25.36
N TYR A 196 24.14 -21.58 24.51
CA TYR A 196 24.60 -20.24 24.87
C TYR A 196 23.80 -19.14 24.15
N ASP A 197 23.69 -17.99 24.79
CA ASP A 197 22.93 -16.83 24.39
C ASP A 197 23.58 -16.13 23.20
N LYS A 198 22.80 -15.86 22.17
CA LYS A 198 23.24 -15.07 21.02
C LYS A 198 23.47 -13.61 21.37
N PHE A 199 22.69 -13.09 22.33
CA PHE A 199 22.67 -11.69 22.72
C PHE A 199 23.43 -11.38 24.02
N TRP A 200 24.46 -12.14 24.37
CA TRP A 200 25.24 -11.91 25.59
C TRP A 200 25.82 -10.48 25.67
N ASN A 201 25.75 -9.90 26.87
CA ASN A 201 26.20 -8.58 27.27
C ASN A 201 25.70 -7.43 26.37
N ARG A 202 24.38 -7.34 26.17
CA ARG A 202 23.78 -6.37 25.25
C ARG A 202 22.62 -5.59 25.86
N ALA A 203 22.56 -4.31 25.55
CA ALA A 203 21.34 -3.51 25.70
C ALA A 203 20.35 -3.95 24.61
N MET A 204 19.15 -4.35 25.03
CA MET A 204 18.19 -5.08 24.19
C MET A 204 17.04 -4.19 23.72
N PHE A 205 16.70 -4.36 22.44
CA PHE A 205 15.63 -3.67 21.73
C PHE A 205 14.66 -4.71 21.16
N PRO A 206 13.52 -4.98 21.81
CA PRO A 206 12.54 -5.92 21.28
C PRO A 206 11.99 -5.44 19.93
N ILE A 207 11.96 -6.33 18.95
CA ILE A 207 11.34 -6.09 17.64
C ILE A 207 9.94 -6.69 17.69
N MET A 208 8.94 -5.85 17.42
CA MET A 208 7.53 -6.23 17.48
C MET A 208 6.90 -6.24 16.09
N ASP A 209 5.99 -7.17 15.86
CA ASP A 209 5.08 -7.10 14.72
C ASP A 209 4.06 -5.97 14.90
N VAL A 210 3.24 -5.73 13.88
CA VAL A 210 2.21 -4.69 13.91
C VAL A 210 1.19 -4.88 15.04
N HIS A 211 1.00 -6.10 15.55
CA HIS A 211 0.08 -6.43 16.65
C HIS A 211 0.76 -6.45 18.02
N ASN A 212 1.99 -5.90 18.14
CA ASN A 212 2.78 -5.86 19.36
C ASN A 212 3.26 -7.22 19.88
N LYS A 213 3.29 -8.27 19.04
CA LYS A 213 3.94 -9.54 19.40
C LYS A 213 5.44 -9.41 19.20
N VAL A 214 6.23 -9.86 20.18
CA VAL A 214 7.70 -9.86 20.06
C VAL A 214 8.13 -10.98 19.12
N ILE A 215 8.73 -10.59 18.00
CA ILE A 215 9.15 -11.51 16.93
C ILE A 215 10.66 -11.66 16.84
N GLY A 216 11.40 -10.75 17.45
CA GLY A 216 12.86 -10.84 17.55
C GLY A 216 13.43 -9.71 18.40
N PHE A 217 14.74 -9.54 18.33
CA PHE A 217 15.48 -8.53 19.09
C PHE A 217 16.62 -7.95 18.27
N GLY A 218 16.87 -6.67 18.49
CA GLY A 218 18.17 -6.03 18.30
C GLY A 218 18.92 -5.94 19.62
N GLY A 219 20.25 -5.93 19.57
CA GLY A 219 21.10 -5.85 20.75
C GLY A 219 22.37 -5.05 20.50
N ARG A 220 22.59 -3.99 21.28
CA ARG A 220 23.85 -3.23 21.27
C ARG A 220 24.81 -3.79 22.30
N VAL A 221 26.04 -4.10 21.91
CA VAL A 221 27.08 -4.60 22.83
C VAL A 221 27.40 -3.60 23.93
N MET A 222 27.56 -4.09 25.15
CA MET A 222 28.08 -3.35 26.29
C MET A 222 29.58 -3.64 26.41
N GLY A 223 30.42 -2.61 26.32
CA GLY A 223 31.88 -2.74 26.26
C GLY A 223 32.43 -2.84 24.82
N ASP A 224 33.55 -3.55 24.66
CA ASP A 224 34.37 -3.55 23.43
C ASP A 224 34.13 -4.75 22.50
N GLY A 225 33.05 -5.50 22.69
CA GLY A 225 32.73 -6.65 21.83
C GLY A 225 32.22 -6.23 20.43
N GLU A 226 32.31 -7.13 19.46
CA GLU A 226 31.79 -6.92 18.10
C GLU A 226 30.75 -8.00 17.73
N PRO A 227 29.78 -7.72 16.83
CA PRO A 227 29.50 -6.41 16.23
C PRO A 227 28.84 -5.44 17.23
N LYS A 228 29.04 -4.13 17.04
CA LYS A 228 28.39 -3.07 17.84
C LYS A 228 26.88 -3.24 17.99
N TYR A 229 26.18 -3.55 16.89
CA TYR A 229 24.76 -3.93 16.89
C TYR A 229 24.60 -5.32 16.27
N LEU A 230 23.75 -6.13 16.89
CA LEU A 230 23.39 -7.46 16.43
C LEU A 230 21.87 -7.56 16.36
N ASN A 231 21.35 -8.18 15.31
CA ASN A 231 19.92 -8.45 15.17
C ASN A 231 19.67 -9.94 15.19
N SER A 232 18.44 -10.31 15.52
CA SER A 232 17.98 -11.69 15.40
C SER A 232 18.19 -12.17 13.95
N PRO A 233 18.55 -13.46 13.77
CA PRO A 233 18.60 -14.06 12.44
C PRO A 233 17.18 -14.16 11.87
N GLU A 234 17.07 -14.54 10.60
CA GLU A 234 15.79 -14.97 10.03
C GLU A 234 15.23 -16.16 10.83
N THR A 235 13.94 -16.10 11.16
CA THR A 235 13.22 -17.18 11.87
C THR A 235 11.83 -17.36 11.26
N PRO A 236 11.10 -18.45 11.59
CA PRO A 236 9.72 -18.62 11.12
C PRO A 236 8.74 -17.50 11.50
N ILE A 237 9.09 -16.64 12.46
CA ILE A 237 8.27 -15.53 12.95
C ILE A 237 8.88 -14.15 12.70
N PHE A 238 10.11 -14.07 12.17
CA PHE A 238 10.80 -12.81 11.91
C PHE A 238 11.53 -12.85 10.58
N ASP A 239 11.07 -11.98 9.67
CA ASP A 239 11.68 -11.71 8.37
C ASP A 239 12.21 -10.28 8.34
N LYS A 240 13.54 -10.09 8.31
CA LYS A 240 14.12 -8.75 8.39
C LYS A 240 13.80 -7.90 7.16
N SER A 241 13.55 -8.51 6.00
CA SER A 241 13.27 -7.80 4.75
C SER A 241 11.84 -7.27 4.65
N ARG A 242 10.98 -7.62 5.60
CA ARG A 242 9.54 -7.31 5.62
C ARG A 242 9.07 -6.79 6.98
N ASN A 243 9.97 -6.31 7.82
CA ASN A 243 9.64 -5.76 9.14
C ASN A 243 10.36 -4.44 9.38
N LEU A 244 9.64 -3.46 9.91
CA LEU A 244 10.19 -2.16 10.26
C LEU A 244 10.04 -1.94 11.76
N TYR A 245 11.14 -1.56 12.41
CA TYR A 245 11.11 -1.18 13.82
C TYR A 245 10.18 0.00 14.05
N GLY A 246 9.38 -0.03 15.11
CA GLY A 246 8.46 1.05 15.48
C GLY A 246 7.18 1.11 14.66
N LEU A 247 6.99 0.24 13.65
CA LEU A 247 5.79 0.23 12.82
C LEU A 247 4.51 -0.04 13.63
N ASN A 248 4.60 -0.88 14.66
CA ASN A 248 3.50 -1.15 15.59
C ASN A 248 2.93 0.13 16.25
N PHE A 249 3.78 1.14 16.47
CA PHE A 249 3.39 2.46 16.95
C PHE A 249 2.99 3.37 15.78
N ALA A 250 3.84 3.46 14.76
CA ALA A 250 3.67 4.39 13.65
C ALA A 250 2.45 4.13 12.77
N ARG A 251 1.95 2.90 12.71
CA ARG A 251 0.74 2.55 11.93
C ARG A 251 -0.52 3.34 12.32
N THR A 252 -0.55 3.91 13.53
CA THR A 252 -1.69 4.68 14.05
C THR A 252 -1.49 6.19 13.96
N THR A 253 -0.35 6.65 13.42
CA THR A 253 -0.07 8.09 13.29
C THR A 253 -1.09 8.77 12.38
N LYS A 254 -1.38 10.03 12.68
CA LYS A 254 -2.19 10.92 11.83
C LYS A 254 -1.36 11.76 10.89
N LYS A 255 -0.02 11.68 10.99
CA LYS A 255 0.90 12.40 10.10
C LYS A 255 0.83 11.78 8.69
N PRO A 256 0.82 12.60 7.62
CA PRO A 256 0.69 12.09 6.26
C PRO A 256 1.93 11.34 5.75
N GLN A 257 3.07 11.46 6.45
CA GLN A 257 4.35 10.88 6.08
C GLN A 257 4.93 10.01 7.20
N PHE A 258 5.75 9.02 6.83
CA PHE A 258 6.60 8.31 7.79
C PHE A 258 8.04 8.85 7.75
N LEU A 259 8.70 8.86 8.90
CA LEU A 259 10.13 9.17 9.02
C LEU A 259 10.92 7.86 9.01
N LEU A 260 11.67 7.61 7.94
CA LEU A 260 12.43 6.38 7.78
C LEU A 260 13.89 6.59 8.22
N CYS A 261 14.24 5.95 9.33
CA CYS A 261 15.54 6.01 9.98
C CYS A 261 16.38 4.76 9.69
N GLU A 262 17.67 4.76 10.05
CA GLU A 262 18.54 3.58 9.92
C GLU A 262 18.46 2.66 11.15
N GLY A 263 18.39 3.23 12.35
CA GLY A 263 18.57 2.51 13.61
C GLY A 263 17.43 2.60 14.61
N TYR A 264 17.50 1.73 15.63
CA TYR A 264 16.56 1.67 16.75
C TYR A 264 16.52 2.97 17.55
N MET A 265 17.71 3.49 17.87
CA MET A 265 17.86 4.65 18.74
C MET A 265 17.21 5.89 18.11
N ASP A 266 17.32 6.05 16.80
CA ASP A 266 16.74 7.18 16.06
C ASP A 266 15.22 7.16 16.18
N VAL A 267 14.61 5.99 15.96
CA VAL A 267 13.16 5.79 16.12
C VAL A 267 12.73 6.09 17.56
N ILE A 268 13.45 5.55 18.56
CA ILE A 268 13.11 5.76 19.97
C ILE A 268 13.22 7.25 20.33
N ALA A 269 14.29 7.92 19.91
CA ALA A 269 14.51 9.34 20.16
C ALA A 269 13.43 10.20 19.50
N LEU A 270 13.05 9.90 18.25
CA LEU A 270 11.99 10.60 17.54
C LEU A 270 10.62 10.41 18.21
N HIS A 271 10.27 9.18 18.61
CA HIS A 271 9.04 8.92 19.34
C HIS A 271 9.00 9.63 20.69
N GLN A 272 10.13 9.68 21.41
CA GLN A 272 10.25 10.45 22.66
C GLN A 272 10.06 11.95 22.43
N ALA A 273 10.55 12.47 21.30
CA ALA A 273 10.37 13.86 20.90
C ALA A 273 8.97 14.18 20.34
N GLY A 274 8.04 13.20 20.33
CA GLY A 274 6.66 13.38 19.88
C GLY A 274 6.40 13.05 18.42
N PHE A 275 7.40 12.54 17.68
CA PHE A 275 7.25 12.07 16.31
C PHE A 275 6.86 10.58 16.31
N ASP A 276 5.55 10.33 16.43
CA ASP A 276 4.97 8.99 16.48
C ASP A 276 5.02 8.21 15.14
N ASN A 277 5.46 8.86 14.06
CA ASN A 277 5.50 8.36 12.69
C ASN A 277 6.89 7.86 12.25
N ALA A 278 7.83 7.65 13.18
CA ALA A 278 9.17 7.16 12.87
C ALA A 278 9.27 5.62 12.84
N VAL A 279 10.00 5.10 11.85
CA VAL A 279 10.27 3.67 11.62
C VAL A 279 11.70 3.43 11.14
N ALA A 280 12.23 2.20 11.26
CA ALA A 280 13.58 1.87 10.75
C ALA A 280 13.72 0.46 10.14
N SER A 281 14.61 0.31 9.15
CA SER A 281 14.92 -0.96 8.47
C SER A 281 15.91 -1.86 9.20
N LEU A 282 15.98 -1.75 10.54
CA LEU A 282 16.68 -2.69 11.42
C LEU A 282 18.15 -2.91 11.02
N GLY A 283 18.88 -1.84 10.67
CA GLY A 283 20.30 -1.94 10.27
C GLY A 283 20.55 -2.71 8.97
N THR A 284 19.54 -2.84 8.11
CA THR A 284 19.69 -3.35 6.74
C THR A 284 19.30 -2.31 5.71
N ALA A 285 19.81 -2.47 4.48
CA ALA A 285 19.37 -1.66 3.36
C ALA A 285 17.85 -1.83 3.16
N LEU A 286 17.18 -0.73 2.81
CA LEU A 286 15.76 -0.76 2.47
C LEU A 286 15.53 -1.76 1.32
N THR A 287 14.43 -2.52 1.39
CA THR A 287 14.07 -3.56 0.43
C THR A 287 12.73 -3.22 -0.23
N ALA A 288 12.40 -3.88 -1.34
CA ALA A 288 11.06 -3.79 -1.92
C ALA A 288 9.97 -4.31 -0.95
N GLY A 289 10.29 -5.28 -0.08
CA GLY A 289 9.39 -5.76 0.97
C GLY A 289 9.01 -4.66 1.97
N HIS A 290 10.01 -3.89 2.43
CA HIS A 290 9.80 -2.71 3.27
C HIS A 290 8.99 -1.62 2.56
N ALA A 291 9.30 -1.32 1.30
CA ALA A 291 8.60 -0.27 0.56
C ALA A 291 7.13 -0.63 0.31
N ASN A 292 6.83 -1.90 -0.02
CA ASN A 292 5.46 -2.37 -0.11
C ASN A 292 4.74 -2.35 1.24
N LEU A 293 5.43 -2.62 2.34
CA LEU A 293 4.87 -2.50 3.69
C LEU A 293 4.52 -1.03 4.01
N LEU A 294 5.43 -0.09 3.72
CA LEU A 294 5.22 1.34 3.92
C LEU A 294 4.04 1.87 3.10
N LYS A 295 3.90 1.43 1.85
CA LYS A 295 2.82 1.85 0.93
C LYS A 295 1.43 1.59 1.49
N ARG A 296 1.27 0.57 2.34
CA ARG A 296 -0.01 0.25 2.99
C ARG A 296 -0.47 1.34 3.96
N TYR A 297 0.47 2.10 4.53
CA TYR A 297 0.19 3.06 5.60
C TYR A 297 0.36 4.52 5.17
N THR A 298 1.21 4.79 4.16
CA THR A 298 1.52 6.16 3.76
C THR A 298 1.82 6.28 2.26
N LYS A 299 1.55 7.47 1.72
CA LYS A 299 1.98 7.88 0.37
C LYS A 299 3.29 8.66 0.37
N GLU A 300 3.74 9.09 1.56
CA GLU A 300 4.94 9.92 1.72
C GLU A 300 5.91 9.29 2.73
N VAL A 301 7.19 9.24 2.36
CA VAL A 301 8.27 8.78 3.24
C VAL A 301 9.42 9.78 3.21
N TYR A 302 9.81 10.26 4.38
CA TYR A 302 10.91 11.20 4.54
C TYR A 302 12.11 10.43 5.09
N LEU A 303 13.19 10.36 4.30
CA LEU A 303 14.43 9.71 4.68
C LEU A 303 15.18 10.60 5.68
N THR A 304 15.46 10.07 6.86
CA THR A 304 16.20 10.74 7.93
C THR A 304 17.44 9.93 8.32
N TYR A 305 18.22 9.56 7.32
CA TYR A 305 19.45 8.77 7.44
C TYR A 305 20.64 9.62 7.87
N ASP A 306 21.69 8.97 8.38
CA ASP A 306 22.87 9.65 8.91
C ASP A 306 23.44 10.65 7.88
N SER A 307 23.87 11.82 8.34
CA SER A 307 24.42 12.88 7.47
C SER A 307 25.83 12.58 6.94
N ASP A 308 26.33 11.36 7.17
CA ASP A 308 27.64 10.88 6.73
C ASP A 308 27.60 10.22 5.33
N GLY A 309 28.76 9.79 4.83
CA GLY A 309 28.87 9.18 3.51
C GLY A 309 28.11 7.85 3.36
N ALA A 310 27.90 7.11 4.45
CA ALA A 310 27.17 5.85 4.42
C ALA A 310 25.66 6.11 4.36
N GLY A 311 25.14 7.05 5.16
CA GLY A 311 23.73 7.43 5.15
C GLY A 311 23.31 8.09 3.84
N VAL A 312 24.16 8.92 3.22
CA VAL A 312 23.91 9.44 1.86
C VAL A 312 23.80 8.32 0.83
N LYS A 313 24.69 7.31 0.86
CA LYS A 313 24.60 6.15 -0.03
C LYS A 313 23.37 5.29 0.25
N ALA A 314 22.97 5.16 1.51
CA ALA A 314 21.74 4.47 1.88
C ALA A 314 20.51 5.21 1.32
N ALA A 315 20.47 6.54 1.39
CA ALA A 315 19.38 7.35 0.87
C ALA A 315 19.26 7.21 -0.65
N LEU A 316 20.38 7.33 -1.38
CA LEU A 316 20.41 7.13 -2.83
C LEU A 316 19.92 5.73 -3.27
N ARG A 317 20.12 4.69 -2.46
CA ARG A 317 19.58 3.35 -2.73
C ARG A 317 18.10 3.22 -2.39
N ALA A 318 17.62 3.92 -1.36
CA ALA A 318 16.23 3.86 -0.90
C ALA A 318 15.25 4.61 -1.84
N ILE A 319 15.67 5.76 -2.38
CA ILE A 319 14.84 6.60 -3.27
C ILE A 319 14.20 5.82 -4.44
N PRO A 320 14.94 5.08 -5.28
CA PRO A 320 14.34 4.36 -6.40
C PRO A 320 13.37 3.26 -5.95
N ILE A 321 13.67 2.56 -4.84
CA ILE A 321 12.83 1.50 -4.27
C ILE A 321 11.47 2.06 -3.82
N LEU A 322 11.47 3.23 -3.17
CA LEU A 322 10.25 3.92 -2.74
C LEU A 322 9.48 4.48 -3.93
N LYS A 323 10.18 5.05 -4.92
CA LYS A 323 9.57 5.58 -6.15
C LYS A 323 8.86 4.49 -6.94
N GLU A 324 9.45 3.31 -7.06
CA GLU A 324 8.89 2.16 -7.81
C GLU A 324 7.52 1.72 -7.26
N VAL A 325 7.32 1.77 -5.95
CA VAL A 325 6.04 1.44 -5.33
C VAL A 325 5.06 2.63 -5.31
N GLY A 326 5.47 3.80 -5.80
CA GLY A 326 4.64 5.00 -5.88
C GLY A 326 4.63 5.87 -4.62
N ILE A 327 5.65 5.76 -3.76
CA ILE A 327 5.80 6.60 -2.57
C ILE A 327 6.57 7.88 -2.92
N THR A 328 5.99 9.04 -2.61
CA THR A 328 6.69 10.32 -2.68
C THR A 328 7.76 10.39 -1.60
N THR A 329 9.00 10.68 -2.00
CA THR A 329 10.15 10.65 -1.11
C THR A 329 10.76 12.05 -0.94
N LYS A 330 11.07 12.41 0.30
CA LYS A 330 11.90 13.58 0.63
C LYS A 330 13.07 13.16 1.51
N VAL A 331 14.10 14.00 1.62
CA VAL A 331 15.28 13.76 2.44
C VAL A 331 15.46 14.89 3.44
N ILE A 332 15.54 14.53 4.72
CA ILE A 332 15.79 15.45 5.82
C ILE A 332 17.30 15.67 5.93
N ASN A 333 17.72 16.92 5.91
CA ASN A 333 19.11 17.28 6.16
C ASN A 333 19.31 17.55 7.66
N MET A 334 20.14 16.76 8.34
CA MET A 334 20.41 16.91 9.77
C MET A 334 21.69 17.68 10.10
N ARG A 335 22.44 18.16 9.08
CA ARG A 335 23.68 18.90 9.31
C ARG A 335 23.44 20.13 10.21
N PRO A 336 24.38 20.42 11.14
CA PRO A 336 25.69 19.80 11.30
C PRO A 336 25.72 18.52 12.16
N HIS A 337 24.57 18.04 12.64
CA HIS A 337 24.48 16.83 13.48
C HIS A 337 24.52 15.56 12.65
N LYS A 338 24.92 14.46 13.29
CA LYS A 338 25.11 13.19 12.61
C LYS A 338 23.78 12.48 12.31
N ASP A 339 22.97 12.28 13.35
CA ASP A 339 21.77 11.46 13.35
C ASP A 339 20.60 12.18 14.06
N PRO A 340 19.35 11.66 13.99
CA PRO A 340 18.19 12.30 14.60
C PRO A 340 18.31 12.43 16.13
N ASP A 341 18.93 11.46 16.79
CA ASP A 341 19.11 11.45 18.23
C ASP A 341 20.04 12.58 18.69
N GLU A 342 21.20 12.75 18.04
CA GLU A 342 22.12 13.86 18.30
C GLU A 342 21.50 15.20 17.97
N PHE A 343 20.73 15.30 16.87
CA PHE A 343 20.06 16.52 16.46
C PHE A 343 19.03 16.97 17.51
N ILE A 344 18.14 16.07 17.93
CA ILE A 344 17.06 16.37 18.89
C ILE A 344 17.64 16.81 20.23
N LYS A 345 18.72 16.17 20.69
CA LYS A 345 19.37 16.56 21.95
C LYS A 345 19.98 17.95 21.90
N ALA A 346 20.55 18.31 20.75
CA ALA A 346 21.23 19.59 20.59
C ALA A 346 20.25 20.75 20.36
N LEU A 347 19.20 20.55 19.53
CA LEU A 347 18.36 21.63 19.01
C LEU A 347 16.87 21.50 19.36
N GLY A 348 16.43 20.34 19.87
CA GLY A 348 15.06 20.08 20.27
C GLY A 348 14.12 19.67 19.14
N ALA A 349 12.89 19.31 19.53
CA ALA A 349 11.85 18.80 18.62
C ALA A 349 11.35 19.87 17.62
N GLU A 350 11.23 21.13 18.05
CA GLU A 350 10.78 22.22 17.17
C GLU A 350 11.73 22.44 15.99
N ALA A 351 13.05 22.46 16.25
CA ALA A 351 14.05 22.56 15.20
C ALA A 351 14.03 21.33 14.27
N TYR A 352 13.70 20.14 14.78
CA TYR A 352 13.58 18.95 13.94
C TYR A 352 12.32 19.01 13.06
N GLN A 353 11.20 19.52 13.59
CA GLN A 353 9.99 19.78 12.81
C GLN A 353 10.26 20.78 11.68
N ASP A 354 11.05 21.83 11.93
CA ASP A 354 11.49 22.75 10.86
C ASP A 354 12.27 22.03 9.75
N ARG A 355 13.12 21.04 10.09
CA ARG A 355 13.82 20.20 9.09
C ARG A 355 12.88 19.28 8.32
N ILE A 356 11.80 18.79 8.95
CA ILE A 356 10.75 18.04 8.26
C ILE A 356 10.03 18.94 7.26
N ASP A 357 9.65 20.15 7.67
CA ASP A 357 8.87 21.08 6.85
C ASP A 357 9.67 21.55 5.63
N HIS A 358 10.99 21.70 5.79
CA HIS A 358 11.93 22.05 4.72
C HIS A 358 12.66 20.84 4.11
N ALA A 359 12.13 19.63 4.27
CA ALA A 359 12.75 18.43 3.71
C ALA A 359 12.91 18.53 2.18
N GLU A 360 14.09 18.17 1.68
CA GLU A 360 14.46 18.31 0.28
C GLU A 360 13.78 17.24 -0.57
N ASN A 361 13.20 17.59 -1.72
CA ASN A 361 12.68 16.61 -2.67
C ASN A 361 13.77 15.61 -3.08
N SER A 362 13.45 14.31 -3.19
CA SER A 362 14.44 13.26 -3.46
C SER A 362 15.24 13.48 -4.75
N PHE A 363 14.61 14.00 -5.81
CA PHE A 363 15.31 14.31 -7.06
C PHE A 363 16.29 15.47 -6.87
N MET A 364 15.87 16.55 -6.20
CA MET A 364 16.75 17.69 -5.91
C MET A 364 17.93 17.29 -5.01
N PHE A 365 17.68 16.37 -4.07
CA PHE A 365 18.72 15.73 -3.27
C PHE A 365 19.72 14.97 -4.14
N GLU A 366 19.27 14.11 -5.07
CA GLU A 366 20.16 13.41 -6.00
C GLU A 366 21.02 14.36 -6.82
N ILE A 367 20.45 15.46 -7.32
CA ILE A 367 21.19 16.48 -8.08
C ILE A 367 22.25 17.16 -7.20
N ARG A 368 21.92 17.51 -5.95
CA ARG A 368 22.87 18.10 -4.99
C ARG A 368 24.03 17.15 -4.64
N ILE A 369 23.76 15.85 -4.54
CA ILE A 369 24.82 14.87 -4.30
C ILE A 369 25.67 14.65 -5.56
N LEU A 370 25.06 14.66 -6.75
CA LEU A 370 25.77 14.59 -8.02
C LEU A 370 26.72 15.78 -8.20
N GLU A 371 26.29 16.99 -7.84
CA GLU A 371 27.09 18.22 -7.92
C GLU A 371 28.44 18.09 -7.18
N GLN A 372 28.50 17.36 -6.06
CA GLN A 372 29.72 17.19 -5.27
C GLN A 372 30.84 16.43 -6.01
N GLN A 373 30.52 15.82 -7.16
CA GLN A 373 31.47 15.09 -8.01
C GLN A 373 32.10 15.98 -9.09
N TYR A 374 31.69 17.25 -9.19
CA TYR A 374 32.12 18.19 -10.21
C TYR A 374 32.67 19.47 -9.58
N ASP A 375 33.62 20.11 -10.27
CA ASP A 375 34.08 21.45 -9.91
C ASP A 375 33.22 22.49 -10.65
N MET A 376 32.29 23.10 -9.91
CA MET A 376 31.37 24.09 -10.46
C MET A 376 32.04 25.41 -10.89
N LYS A 377 33.34 25.59 -10.61
CA LYS A 377 34.14 26.74 -11.07
C LYS A 377 34.82 26.47 -12.42
N ASP A 378 35.06 25.21 -12.77
CA ASP A 378 35.63 24.82 -14.04
C ASP A 378 34.53 24.71 -15.12
N PRO A 379 34.60 25.47 -16.23
CA PRO A 379 33.57 25.41 -17.27
C PRO A 379 33.36 24.02 -17.87
N GLU A 380 34.41 23.21 -18.02
CA GLU A 380 34.30 21.86 -18.59
C GLU A 380 33.59 20.90 -17.61
N SER A 381 34.01 20.90 -16.35
CA SER A 381 33.37 20.12 -15.28
C SER A 381 31.91 20.55 -15.05
N LYS A 382 31.63 21.85 -15.05
CA LYS A 382 30.26 22.40 -14.94
C LYS A 382 29.38 21.97 -16.12
N SER A 383 29.93 21.96 -17.34
CA SER A 383 29.22 21.45 -18.51
C SER A 383 28.91 19.96 -18.33
N ALA A 384 29.90 19.15 -17.91
CA ALA A 384 29.72 17.71 -17.67
C ALA A 384 28.63 17.42 -16.62
N PHE A 385 28.56 18.21 -15.54
CA PHE A 385 27.48 18.13 -14.56
C PHE A 385 26.11 18.31 -15.22
N TYR A 386 25.91 19.37 -16.02
CA TYR A 386 24.62 19.61 -16.68
C TYR A 386 24.23 18.52 -17.68
N HIS A 387 25.22 17.89 -18.34
CA HIS A 387 24.99 16.72 -19.18
C HIS A 387 24.44 15.53 -18.39
N GLU A 388 24.96 15.24 -17.19
CA GLU A 388 24.43 14.17 -16.33
C GLU A 388 23.05 14.52 -15.74
N VAL A 389 22.84 15.78 -15.35
CA VAL A 389 21.53 16.25 -14.89
C VAL A 389 20.47 16.09 -16.00
N ALA A 390 20.81 16.43 -17.24
CA ALA A 390 19.91 16.26 -18.38
C ALA A 390 19.54 14.78 -18.62
N LYS A 391 20.50 13.85 -18.51
CA LYS A 391 20.23 12.40 -18.59
C LYS A 391 19.30 11.94 -17.47
N LYS A 392 19.48 12.41 -16.24
CA LYS A 392 18.58 12.11 -15.12
C LYS A 392 17.16 12.65 -15.35
N LEU A 393 17.03 13.86 -15.89
CA LEU A 393 15.72 14.45 -16.24
C LEU A 393 14.98 13.65 -17.33
N CYS A 394 15.69 12.91 -18.19
CA CYS A 394 15.06 11.99 -19.15
C CYS A 394 14.37 10.79 -18.47
N SER A 395 14.63 10.51 -17.19
CA SER A 395 13.95 9.41 -16.47
C SER A 395 12.48 9.68 -16.14
N PHE A 396 12.02 10.93 -16.22
CA PHE A 396 10.62 11.29 -16.03
C PHE A 396 9.81 10.97 -17.28
N THR A 397 8.85 10.05 -17.16
CA THR A 397 7.96 9.67 -18.26
C THR A 397 7.00 10.80 -18.62
N GLU A 398 6.40 11.46 -17.63
CA GLU A 398 5.45 12.54 -17.82
C GLU A 398 6.14 13.85 -18.20
N LYS A 399 5.72 14.44 -19.33
CA LYS A 399 6.31 15.69 -19.84
C LYS A 399 6.14 16.85 -18.86
N ILE A 400 4.97 16.97 -18.26
CA ILE A 400 4.66 18.08 -17.34
C ILE A 400 5.56 18.00 -16.10
N GLU A 401 5.69 16.81 -15.50
CA GLU A 401 6.57 16.59 -14.36
C GLU A 401 8.03 16.91 -14.72
N ARG A 402 8.49 16.44 -15.88
CA ARG A 402 9.82 16.74 -16.39
C ARG A 402 10.07 18.25 -16.55
N ASP A 403 9.12 18.98 -17.12
CA ASP A 403 9.23 20.43 -17.33
C ASP A 403 9.31 21.19 -16.00
N ILE A 404 8.54 20.77 -14.99
CA ILE A 404 8.60 21.34 -13.64
C ILE A 404 9.98 21.13 -13.01
N TYR A 405 10.54 19.93 -13.08
CA TYR A 405 11.88 19.66 -12.56
C TYR A 405 12.97 20.37 -13.37
N ILE A 406 12.83 20.51 -14.69
CA ILE A 406 13.74 21.32 -15.51
C ILE A 406 13.74 22.77 -15.00
N GLN A 407 12.57 23.35 -14.74
CA GLN A 407 12.47 24.71 -14.21
C GLN A 407 13.13 24.84 -12.84
N ALA A 408 12.85 23.92 -11.91
CA ALA A 408 13.42 23.94 -10.57
C ALA A 408 14.95 23.79 -10.56
N VAL A 409 15.50 22.91 -11.41
CA VAL A 409 16.94 22.76 -11.59
C VAL A 409 17.55 24.02 -12.23
N ALA A 410 16.93 24.54 -13.28
CA ALA A 410 17.42 25.73 -13.98
C ALA A 410 17.49 26.94 -13.04
N GLU A 411 16.46 27.14 -12.21
CA GLU A 411 16.42 28.20 -11.20
C GLU A 411 17.54 28.03 -10.16
N LYS A 412 17.68 26.83 -9.57
CA LYS A 412 18.72 26.54 -8.57
C LYS A 412 20.15 26.80 -9.08
N TYR A 413 20.43 26.46 -10.33
CA TYR A 413 21.75 26.58 -10.95
C TYR A 413 21.93 27.84 -11.81
N MET A 414 20.96 28.77 -11.77
CA MET A 414 20.98 30.02 -12.53
C MET A 414 21.22 29.80 -14.04
N LEU A 415 20.60 28.79 -14.60
CA LEU A 415 20.62 28.48 -16.03
C LEU A 415 19.36 29.00 -16.73
N PRO A 416 19.45 29.48 -17.98
CA PRO A 416 18.26 29.69 -18.80
C PRO A 416 17.51 28.37 -18.98
N THR A 417 16.23 28.33 -18.58
CA THR A 417 15.41 27.12 -18.65
C THR A 417 15.38 26.50 -20.06
N GLN A 418 15.37 27.35 -21.10
CA GLN A 418 15.38 26.91 -22.50
C GLN A 418 16.64 26.13 -22.88
N ASP A 419 17.79 26.44 -22.28
CA ASP A 419 19.06 25.76 -22.59
C ASP A 419 19.04 24.34 -22.02
N LEU A 420 18.58 24.19 -20.78
CA LEU A 420 18.42 22.88 -20.16
C LEU A 420 17.34 22.06 -20.86
N GLN A 421 16.22 22.68 -21.28
CA GLN A 421 15.19 22.00 -22.08
C GLN A 421 15.75 21.46 -23.40
N ARG A 422 16.56 22.25 -24.14
CA ARG A 422 17.20 21.79 -25.37
C ARG A 422 18.14 20.62 -25.12
N LEU A 423 18.92 20.69 -24.03
CA LEU A 423 19.85 19.63 -23.67
C LEU A 423 19.12 18.31 -23.31
N VAL A 424 18.04 18.41 -22.53
CA VAL A 424 17.18 17.26 -22.21
C VAL A 424 16.53 16.68 -23.46
N GLY A 425 16.05 17.53 -24.38
CA GLY A 425 15.48 17.10 -25.65
C GLY A 425 16.47 16.31 -26.52
N LYS A 426 17.73 16.77 -26.59
CA LYS A 426 18.81 16.07 -27.30
C LYS A 426 19.04 14.67 -26.74
N TYR A 427 19.10 14.52 -25.42
CA TYR A 427 19.27 13.21 -24.77
C TYR A 427 18.03 12.33 -24.88
N GLY A 428 16.82 12.89 -24.81
CA GLY A 428 15.58 12.16 -25.04
C GLY A 428 15.54 11.47 -26.41
N MET A 429 15.87 12.21 -27.47
CA MET A 429 15.95 11.67 -28.84
C MET A 429 17.03 10.59 -29.00
N GLN A 430 18.18 10.73 -28.33
CA GLN A 430 19.25 9.74 -28.36
C GLN A 430 18.90 8.45 -27.60
N MET A 431 18.16 8.55 -26.49
CA MET A 431 17.72 7.37 -25.72
C MET A 431 16.53 6.65 -26.38
N GLU A 432 15.65 7.37 -27.08
CA GLU A 432 14.57 6.77 -27.88
C GLU A 432 15.09 6.01 -29.10
N GLY A 433 16.24 6.39 -29.67
CA GLY A 433 16.88 5.66 -30.78
C GLY A 433 17.33 4.22 -30.46
N ILE A 434 17.32 3.81 -29.18
CA ILE A 434 17.68 2.46 -28.71
C ILE A 434 16.44 1.60 -28.37
N ARG A 435 15.25 2.19 -28.21
CA ARG A 435 13.99 1.46 -28.02
C ARG A 435 13.28 1.33 -29.37
N LYS A 436 12.98 0.09 -29.80
CA LYS A 436 12.23 -0.23 -31.02
C LYS A 436 11.03 0.70 -31.20
N GLN A 437 10.95 1.34 -32.37
CA GLN A 437 9.87 2.23 -32.79
C GLN A 437 8.50 1.56 -32.59
N PRO A 438 7.54 2.23 -31.92
CA PRO A 438 6.14 2.10 -32.24
C PRO A 438 5.87 2.88 -33.53
N THR A 439 5.28 2.19 -34.50
CA THR A 439 4.88 2.68 -35.81
C THR A 439 4.04 3.96 -35.69
N GLN A 440 4.46 5.02 -36.38
CA GLN A 440 3.70 6.26 -36.46
C GLN A 440 2.40 6.05 -37.25
N LEU A 441 1.26 6.39 -36.64
CA LEU A 441 0.05 6.77 -37.36
C LEU A 441 -0.15 8.28 -37.21
N LYS A 442 0.21 9.01 -38.28
CA LYS A 442 -0.36 10.33 -38.64
C LYS A 442 -1.83 10.08 -39.04
N THR A 443 -2.85 10.88 -38.82
CA THR A 443 -3.09 12.33 -38.56
C THR A 443 -4.56 12.38 -38.12
N GLY A 444 -4.98 13.13 -37.11
CA GLY A 444 -5.37 14.54 -37.24
C GLY A 444 -6.86 14.72 -36.97
N ILE A 445 -7.21 15.55 -35.99
CA ILE A 445 -8.20 16.66 -36.04
C ILE A 445 -8.35 17.23 -34.62
N ASN A 446 -8.20 18.56 -34.54
CA ASN A 446 -8.45 19.42 -33.39
C ASN A 446 -9.84 19.17 -32.80
N GLU A 447 -9.95 19.03 -31.48
CA GLU A 447 -10.99 19.71 -30.70
C GLU A 447 -10.42 20.18 -29.35
N LYS A 448 -10.08 21.46 -29.32
CA LYS A 448 -9.71 22.22 -28.12
C LYS A 448 -10.97 22.50 -27.29
N ASN A 449 -10.77 22.54 -25.97
CA ASN A 449 -11.66 23.06 -24.91
C ASN A 449 -12.34 21.99 -24.03
N ALA A 450 -11.54 21.27 -23.23
CA ALA A 450 -12.03 20.63 -21.99
C ALA A 450 -10.96 20.55 -20.87
N SER A 451 -9.77 21.10 -21.09
CA SER A 451 -8.58 20.93 -20.23
C SER A 451 -8.50 21.94 -19.06
N ALA A 452 -9.63 22.29 -18.45
CA ALA A 452 -9.65 23.28 -17.36
C ALA A 452 -9.95 22.72 -15.96
N ARG A 453 -10.11 21.39 -15.77
CA ARG A 453 -10.48 20.83 -14.45
C ARG A 453 -9.84 19.49 -14.05
N GLY A 454 -8.70 19.08 -14.64
CA GLY A 454 -7.87 18.01 -14.05
C GLY A 454 -8.52 16.63 -13.82
N ILE A 455 -9.68 16.34 -14.40
CA ILE A 455 -10.29 15.02 -14.41
C ILE A 455 -9.67 14.27 -15.60
N LYS A 456 -8.99 13.14 -15.37
CA LYS A 456 -8.66 12.20 -16.46
C LYS A 456 -9.97 11.87 -17.16
N LYS A 457 -10.16 12.30 -18.42
CA LYS A 457 -11.33 11.92 -19.21
C LYS A 457 -11.27 10.40 -19.37
N GLU A 458 -12.17 9.71 -18.68
CA GLU A 458 -12.48 8.30 -18.93
C GLU A 458 -12.84 8.16 -20.42
N ASP A 459 -12.39 7.09 -21.07
CA ASP A 459 -12.77 6.82 -22.46
C ASP A 459 -14.31 6.85 -22.55
N GLY A 460 -14.87 7.63 -23.48
CA GLY A 460 -16.32 7.78 -23.61
C GLY A 460 -17.04 6.45 -23.86
N MET A 461 -16.34 5.44 -24.39
CA MET A 461 -16.88 4.08 -24.51
C MET A 461 -16.88 3.33 -23.18
N LYS A 462 -15.76 3.41 -22.43
CA LYS A 462 -15.64 2.87 -21.08
C LYS A 462 -16.72 3.45 -20.15
N GLN A 463 -16.96 4.76 -20.24
CA GLN A 463 -18.02 5.43 -19.50
C GLN A 463 -19.43 4.95 -19.89
N SER A 464 -19.67 4.65 -21.18
CA SER A 464 -20.97 4.15 -21.65
C SER A 464 -21.25 2.73 -21.12
N GLN A 465 -20.25 1.84 -21.17
CA GLN A 465 -20.34 0.49 -20.61
C GLN A 465 -20.60 0.50 -19.10
N LYS A 466 -19.86 1.34 -18.38
CA LYS A 466 -20.04 1.57 -16.94
C LYS A 466 -21.44 2.06 -16.60
N LEU A 467 -21.95 3.04 -17.34
CA LEU A 467 -23.29 3.61 -17.14
C LEU A 467 -24.40 2.55 -17.29
N LEU A 468 -24.31 1.70 -18.31
CA LEU A 468 -25.30 0.64 -18.51
C LEU A 468 -25.30 -0.38 -17.37
N LEU A 469 -24.13 -0.80 -16.90
CA LEU A 469 -24.03 -1.72 -15.77
C LEU A 469 -24.56 -1.09 -14.47
N THR A 470 -24.33 0.22 -14.26
CA THR A 470 -24.95 0.95 -13.14
C THR A 470 -26.48 0.93 -13.24
N TRP A 471 -27.06 1.19 -14.43
CA TRP A 471 -28.51 1.17 -14.63
C TRP A 471 -29.15 -0.20 -14.39
N LEU A 472 -28.50 -1.27 -14.83
CA LEU A 472 -28.99 -2.64 -14.61
C LEU A 472 -29.10 -2.99 -13.12
N ILE A 473 -28.22 -2.45 -12.29
CA ILE A 473 -28.20 -2.72 -10.85
C ILE A 473 -29.21 -1.87 -10.09
N GLU A 474 -29.45 -0.63 -10.53
CA GLU A 474 -30.44 0.24 -9.91
C GLU A 474 -31.88 -0.14 -10.28
N ASN A 475 -32.10 -0.71 -11.46
CA ASN A 475 -33.40 -1.15 -11.93
C ASN A 475 -33.33 -2.58 -12.50
N THR A 476 -33.61 -3.57 -11.65
CA THR A 476 -33.53 -5.00 -12.01
C THR A 476 -34.50 -5.40 -13.14
N GLY A 477 -35.65 -4.71 -13.26
CA GLY A 477 -36.61 -4.92 -14.34
C GLY A 477 -36.08 -4.54 -15.73
N LEU A 478 -35.02 -3.72 -15.80
CA LEU A 478 -34.40 -3.32 -17.06
C LEU A 478 -33.75 -4.50 -17.80
N TYR A 479 -33.16 -5.45 -17.07
CA TYR A 479 -32.47 -6.60 -17.66
C TYR A 479 -33.39 -7.38 -18.61
N HIS A 480 -34.62 -7.68 -18.20
CA HIS A 480 -35.58 -8.44 -19.00
C HIS A 480 -35.97 -7.74 -20.31
N LYS A 481 -35.94 -6.41 -20.34
CA LYS A 481 -36.25 -5.60 -21.53
C LYS A 481 -35.09 -5.56 -22.52
N ILE A 482 -33.83 -5.65 -22.05
CA ILE A 482 -32.65 -5.43 -22.90
C ILE A 482 -31.86 -6.71 -23.24
N LYS A 483 -32.07 -7.82 -22.52
CA LYS A 483 -31.31 -9.08 -22.71
C LYS A 483 -31.34 -9.67 -24.12
N LYS A 484 -32.36 -9.33 -24.93
CA LYS A 484 -32.45 -9.75 -26.35
C LYS A 484 -31.39 -9.05 -27.21
N TYR A 485 -30.93 -7.87 -26.79
CA TYR A 485 -30.13 -6.98 -27.63
C TYR A 485 -28.70 -6.82 -27.16
N ILE A 486 -28.45 -6.95 -25.86
CA ILE A 486 -27.13 -6.83 -25.26
C ILE A 486 -26.78 -8.09 -24.49
N ALA A 487 -25.53 -8.52 -24.61
CA ALA A 487 -24.98 -9.70 -23.94
C ALA A 487 -23.60 -9.37 -23.34
N PRO A 488 -23.05 -10.21 -22.44
CA PRO A 488 -21.74 -9.95 -21.84
C PRO A 488 -20.61 -9.73 -22.86
N LYS A 489 -20.66 -10.43 -24.00
CA LYS A 489 -19.76 -10.24 -25.16
C LYS A 489 -19.76 -8.83 -25.77
N ASP A 490 -20.77 -8.01 -25.45
CA ASP A 490 -20.88 -6.65 -25.95
C ASP A 490 -20.07 -5.64 -25.12
N PHE A 491 -19.58 -6.04 -23.94
CA PHE A 491 -18.67 -5.26 -23.11
C PHE A 491 -17.22 -5.57 -23.51
N THR A 492 -16.54 -4.57 -24.08
CA THR A 492 -15.18 -4.73 -24.61
C THR A 492 -14.09 -4.54 -23.55
N GLU A 493 -14.42 -3.90 -22.43
CA GLU A 493 -13.51 -3.78 -21.29
C GLU A 493 -13.54 -5.07 -20.48
N GLU A 494 -12.37 -5.68 -20.25
CA GLU A 494 -12.27 -7.02 -19.65
C GLU A 494 -12.96 -7.12 -18.27
N ILE A 495 -12.80 -6.09 -17.42
CA ILE A 495 -13.44 -6.05 -16.10
C ILE A 495 -14.95 -5.96 -16.24
N TYR A 496 -15.46 -5.13 -17.17
CA TYR A 496 -16.90 -4.93 -17.35
C TYR A 496 -17.56 -6.13 -18.01
N HIS A 497 -16.84 -6.82 -18.88
CA HIS A 497 -17.25 -8.11 -19.43
C HIS A 497 -17.51 -9.12 -18.32
N LYS A 498 -16.54 -9.35 -17.43
CA LYS A 498 -16.67 -10.30 -16.31
C LYS A 498 -17.80 -9.89 -15.36
N VAL A 499 -17.93 -8.58 -15.06
CA VAL A 499 -19.05 -8.07 -14.27
C VAL A 499 -20.39 -8.36 -14.96
N ALA A 500 -20.50 -8.14 -16.27
CA ALA A 500 -21.70 -8.41 -17.04
C ALA A 500 -22.06 -9.90 -17.06
N GLU A 501 -21.09 -10.81 -17.20
CA GLU A 501 -21.31 -12.26 -17.14
C GLU A 501 -21.97 -12.67 -15.83
N VAL A 502 -21.38 -12.27 -14.70
CA VAL A 502 -21.89 -12.62 -13.36
C VAL A 502 -23.25 -11.95 -13.11
N LEU A 503 -23.39 -10.67 -13.49
CA LEU A 503 -24.63 -9.92 -13.28
C LEU A 503 -25.80 -10.54 -14.06
N PHE A 504 -25.57 -10.91 -15.32
CA PHE A 504 -26.60 -11.49 -16.18
C PHE A 504 -26.99 -12.88 -15.69
N GLN A 505 -26.01 -13.68 -15.26
CA GLN A 505 -26.26 -14.98 -14.66
C GLN A 505 -27.11 -14.86 -13.38
N GLN A 506 -26.81 -13.91 -12.49
CA GLN A 506 -27.62 -13.67 -11.29
C GLN A 506 -29.06 -13.25 -11.62
N PHE A 507 -29.28 -12.45 -12.67
CA PHE A 507 -30.63 -12.12 -13.10
C PHE A 507 -31.40 -13.32 -13.67
N GLU A 508 -30.73 -14.27 -14.32
CA GLU A 508 -31.36 -15.49 -14.83
C GLU A 508 -31.68 -16.50 -13.73
N GLU A 509 -30.82 -16.62 -12.72
CA GLU A 509 -30.96 -17.60 -11.63
C GLU A 509 -31.88 -17.11 -10.50
N SER A 510 -31.70 -15.87 -10.03
CA SER A 510 -32.37 -15.34 -8.84
C SER A 510 -33.30 -14.16 -9.09
N GLY A 511 -33.30 -13.56 -10.28
CA GLY A 511 -34.11 -12.36 -10.61
C GLY A 511 -33.64 -11.06 -9.94
N GLU A 512 -32.68 -11.13 -9.02
CA GLU A 512 -32.07 -10.00 -8.33
C GLU A 512 -30.54 -10.05 -8.45
N ALA A 513 -29.90 -8.87 -8.44
CA ALA A 513 -28.45 -8.74 -8.44
C ALA A 513 -27.91 -8.54 -7.01
N ASN A 514 -26.76 -9.14 -6.71
CA ASN A 514 -26.04 -8.96 -5.46
C ASN A 514 -24.66 -8.32 -5.72
N PRO A 515 -24.57 -6.98 -5.73
CA PRO A 515 -23.34 -6.25 -6.04
C PRO A 515 -22.15 -6.64 -5.13
N ALA A 516 -22.40 -6.84 -3.83
CA ALA A 516 -21.36 -7.19 -2.87
C ALA A 516 -20.71 -8.56 -3.15
N LYS A 517 -21.49 -9.54 -3.66
CA LYS A 517 -20.97 -10.83 -4.11
C LYS A 517 -20.12 -10.69 -5.36
N ILE A 518 -20.54 -9.85 -6.32
CA ILE A 518 -19.78 -9.59 -7.56
C ILE A 518 -18.41 -8.99 -7.24
N VAL A 519 -18.32 -8.00 -6.33
CA VAL A 519 -17.03 -7.44 -5.89
C VAL A 519 -16.10 -8.53 -5.35
N SER A 520 -16.63 -9.49 -4.57
CA SER A 520 -15.85 -10.55 -3.93
C SER A 520 -15.24 -11.56 -4.90
N MET A 521 -15.80 -11.69 -6.11
CA MET A 521 -15.28 -12.64 -7.12
C MET A 521 -13.96 -12.18 -7.73
N PHE A 522 -13.58 -10.91 -7.55
CA PHE A 522 -12.33 -10.37 -8.05
C PHE A 522 -11.27 -10.40 -6.94
N PRO A 523 -10.14 -11.09 -7.15
CA PRO A 523 -9.10 -11.22 -6.12
C PRO A 523 -8.23 -9.96 -5.97
N ASP A 524 -8.26 -9.06 -6.95
CA ASP A 524 -7.45 -7.85 -7.00
C ASP A 524 -8.17 -6.64 -6.39
N GLU A 525 -7.46 -5.89 -5.55
CA GLU A 525 -7.99 -4.72 -4.83
C GLU A 525 -8.28 -3.55 -5.77
N GLU A 526 -7.47 -3.35 -6.83
CA GLU A 526 -7.74 -2.29 -7.81
C GLU A 526 -9.01 -2.60 -8.61
N ALA A 527 -9.21 -3.86 -9.01
CA ALA A 527 -10.44 -4.32 -9.64
C ALA A 527 -11.66 -4.14 -8.71
N GLN A 528 -11.56 -4.54 -7.43
CA GLN A 528 -12.63 -4.35 -6.44
C GLN A 528 -13.01 -2.87 -6.29
N LYS A 529 -12.01 -1.98 -6.26
CA LYS A 529 -12.20 -0.53 -6.18
C LYS A 529 -12.91 0.02 -7.41
N GLU A 530 -12.53 -0.41 -8.61
CA GLU A 530 -13.16 0.01 -9.87
C GLU A 530 -14.62 -0.45 -9.95
N ILE A 531 -14.90 -1.69 -9.56
CA ILE A 531 -16.26 -2.25 -9.51
C ILE A 531 -17.09 -1.53 -8.43
N ALA A 532 -16.49 -1.24 -7.28
CA ALA A 532 -17.15 -0.48 -6.22
C ALA A 532 -17.53 0.93 -6.66
N ALA A 533 -16.67 1.58 -7.45
CA ALA A 533 -16.97 2.86 -8.07
C ALA A 533 -18.12 2.75 -9.08
N LEU A 534 -18.14 1.68 -9.89
CA LEU A 534 -19.22 1.41 -10.85
C LEU A 534 -20.58 1.23 -10.15
N PHE A 535 -20.62 0.49 -9.05
CA PHE A 535 -21.85 0.25 -8.29
C PHE A 535 -22.31 1.45 -7.46
N ASN A 536 -21.44 2.40 -7.13
CA ASN A 536 -21.79 3.61 -6.37
C ASN A 536 -21.86 4.90 -7.20
N ALA A 537 -21.63 4.81 -8.51
CA ALA A 537 -21.82 5.93 -9.42
C ALA A 537 -23.27 6.39 -9.36
N ARG A 538 -23.49 7.68 -9.05
CA ARG A 538 -24.82 8.29 -9.19
C ARG A 538 -24.98 8.77 -10.62
N ILE A 539 -26.05 8.36 -11.27
CA ILE A 539 -26.47 8.96 -12.54
C ILE A 539 -26.94 10.39 -12.25
N HIS A 540 -26.44 11.37 -12.99
CA HIS A 540 -26.98 12.73 -12.93
C HIS A 540 -28.48 12.69 -13.26
N GLU A 541 -29.31 13.29 -12.41
CA GLU A 541 -30.76 13.35 -12.63
C GLU A 541 -31.05 13.99 -13.98
N VAL A 542 -31.48 13.17 -14.93
CA VAL A 542 -32.07 13.64 -16.18
C VAL A 542 -33.50 14.05 -15.84
N GLU A 543 -33.88 15.26 -16.26
CA GLU A 543 -35.05 15.99 -15.74
C GLU A 543 -36.42 15.34 -16.11
N SER A 544 -36.45 14.37 -17.04
CA SER A 544 -37.68 13.68 -17.47
C SER A 544 -37.52 12.17 -17.71
N LYS A 545 -38.64 11.42 -17.61
CA LYS A 545 -38.70 9.96 -17.88
C LYS A 545 -38.33 9.62 -19.34
N GLU A 546 -38.82 10.43 -20.29
CA GLU A 546 -38.56 10.25 -21.73
C GLU A 546 -37.08 10.42 -22.07
N ASP A 547 -36.39 11.37 -21.43
CA ASP A 547 -34.96 11.59 -21.65
C ASP A 547 -34.10 10.46 -21.09
N ARG A 548 -34.52 9.81 -19.99
CA ARG A 548 -33.85 8.62 -19.44
C ARG A 548 -34.00 7.42 -20.37
N GLU A 549 -35.18 7.20 -20.92
CA GLU A 549 -35.46 6.15 -21.90
C GLU A 549 -34.64 6.35 -23.19
N LYS A 550 -34.54 7.60 -23.66
CA LYS A 550 -33.71 7.96 -24.82
C LYS A 550 -32.22 7.75 -24.56
N ALA A 551 -31.70 8.22 -23.42
CA ALA A 551 -30.29 8.05 -23.05
C ALA A 551 -29.91 6.58 -22.88
N LEU A 552 -30.83 5.77 -22.31
CA LEU A 552 -30.67 4.33 -22.20
C LEU A 552 -30.56 3.66 -23.56
N LYS A 553 -31.49 3.96 -24.48
CA LYS A 553 -31.46 3.44 -25.84
C LYS A 553 -30.17 3.81 -26.57
N GLU A 554 -29.78 5.08 -26.54
CA GLU A 554 -28.54 5.56 -27.17
C GLU A 554 -27.28 4.88 -26.61
N THR A 555 -27.26 4.62 -25.30
CA THR A 555 -26.15 3.92 -24.64
C THR A 555 -26.05 2.46 -25.10
N ILE A 556 -27.19 1.76 -25.21
CA ILE A 556 -27.22 0.36 -25.67
C ILE A 556 -26.78 0.28 -27.15
N ILE A 557 -27.28 1.17 -28.01
CA ILE A 557 -26.86 1.28 -29.42
C ILE A 557 -25.35 1.45 -29.49
N ARG A 558 -24.81 2.40 -28.72
CA ARG A 558 -23.39 2.73 -28.73
C ARG A 558 -22.51 1.57 -28.31
N ILE A 559 -22.88 0.85 -27.24
CA ILE A 559 -22.15 -0.34 -26.77
C ILE A 559 -22.21 -1.44 -27.84
N LYS A 560 -23.39 -1.69 -28.43
CA LYS A 560 -23.56 -2.73 -29.45
C LYS A 560 -22.76 -2.44 -30.71
N GLN A 561 -22.80 -1.20 -31.21
CA GLN A 561 -21.98 -0.74 -32.34
C GLN A 561 -20.49 -0.92 -32.07
N ASN A 562 -20.04 -0.57 -30.86
CA ASN A 562 -18.65 -0.74 -30.47
C ASN A 562 -18.22 -2.19 -30.42
N SER A 563 -19.04 -3.08 -29.85
CA SER A 563 -18.75 -4.52 -29.84
C SER A 563 -18.66 -5.09 -31.24
N ILE A 564 -19.59 -4.73 -32.14
CA ILE A 564 -19.57 -5.19 -33.54
C ILE A 564 -18.29 -4.70 -34.22
N LYS A 565 -17.91 -3.43 -34.03
CA LYS A 565 -16.67 -2.88 -34.59
C LYS A 565 -15.44 -3.59 -34.05
N TYR A 566 -15.33 -3.71 -32.72
CA TYR A 566 -14.21 -4.37 -32.06
C TYR A 566 -14.05 -5.82 -32.54
N ARG A 567 -15.14 -6.60 -32.55
CA ARG A 567 -15.11 -7.98 -33.03
C ARG A 567 -14.83 -8.09 -34.52
N SER A 568 -15.32 -7.16 -35.35
CA SER A 568 -14.98 -7.12 -36.78
C SER A 568 -13.49 -6.84 -37.04
N GLU A 569 -12.81 -6.11 -36.15
CA GLU A 569 -11.37 -5.80 -36.25
C GLU A 569 -10.49 -6.94 -35.72
N HIS A 570 -11.02 -7.80 -34.84
CA HIS A 570 -10.28 -8.85 -34.13
C HIS A 570 -10.67 -10.28 -34.52
N LEU A 571 -11.63 -10.48 -35.43
CA LEU A 571 -12.01 -11.80 -35.93
C LEU A 571 -11.00 -12.33 -36.96
N ALA A 572 -10.64 -13.60 -36.87
CA ALA A 572 -9.88 -14.26 -37.92
C ALA A 572 -10.74 -14.43 -39.20
N PRO A 573 -10.21 -14.18 -40.41
CA PRO A 573 -10.97 -14.32 -41.66
C PRO A 573 -11.54 -15.72 -41.93
N THR A 574 -11.03 -16.73 -41.22
CA THR A 574 -11.43 -18.14 -41.32
C THR A 574 -12.55 -18.54 -40.34
N ASP A 575 -12.96 -17.65 -39.43
CA ASP A 575 -14.03 -17.92 -38.46
C ASP A 575 -15.42 -17.63 -39.05
N MET A 576 -15.93 -18.60 -39.80
CA MET A 576 -17.26 -18.53 -40.44
C MET A 576 -18.40 -18.40 -39.43
N ALA A 577 -18.25 -18.93 -38.21
CA ALA A 577 -19.28 -18.84 -37.17
C ALA A 577 -19.35 -17.41 -36.60
N GLY A 578 -18.19 -16.79 -36.32
CA GLY A 578 -18.14 -15.41 -35.86
C GLY A 578 -18.64 -14.41 -36.92
N LEU A 579 -18.40 -14.67 -38.21
CA LEU A 579 -18.95 -13.86 -39.31
C LEU A 579 -20.48 -13.93 -39.39
N MET A 580 -21.08 -15.12 -39.26
CA MET A 580 -22.55 -15.26 -39.20
C MET A 580 -23.15 -14.56 -37.97
N GLN A 581 -22.45 -14.60 -36.83
CA GLN A 581 -22.87 -13.91 -35.62
C GLN A 581 -22.83 -12.38 -35.78
N LEU A 582 -21.83 -11.83 -36.47
CA LEU A 582 -21.76 -10.38 -36.78
C LEU A 582 -22.90 -9.92 -37.68
N VAL A 583 -23.33 -10.75 -38.64
CA VAL A 583 -24.51 -10.44 -39.48
C VAL A 583 -25.78 -10.41 -38.64
N THR A 584 -25.94 -11.36 -37.72
CA THR A 584 -27.07 -11.41 -36.78
C THR A 584 -27.07 -10.19 -35.86
N ASP A 585 -25.92 -9.87 -35.26
CA ASP A 585 -25.79 -8.74 -34.34
C ASP A 585 -26.05 -7.38 -35.06
N LYS A 586 -25.70 -7.26 -36.36
CA LYS A 586 -26.05 -6.07 -37.18
C LYS A 586 -27.56 -5.96 -37.44
N ARG A 587 -28.24 -7.09 -37.67
CA ARG A 587 -29.71 -7.10 -37.82
C ARG A 587 -30.39 -6.71 -36.50
N ASP A 588 -29.91 -7.22 -35.38
CA ASP A 588 -30.45 -6.88 -34.05
C ASP A 588 -30.24 -5.40 -33.71
N LEU A 589 -29.14 -4.80 -34.18
CA LEU A 589 -28.89 -3.36 -34.09
C LEU A 589 -29.94 -2.54 -34.87
N GLU A 590 -30.26 -2.94 -36.10
CA GLU A 590 -31.30 -2.29 -36.93
C GLU A 590 -32.71 -2.40 -36.32
N GLU A 591 -33.01 -3.52 -35.64
CA GLU A 591 -34.25 -3.67 -34.86
C GLU A 591 -34.26 -2.74 -33.64
N LEU A 592 -33.14 -2.64 -32.92
CA LEU A 592 -33.02 -1.83 -31.72
C LEU A 592 -33.11 -0.32 -32.00
N GLU A 593 -32.60 0.14 -33.15
CA GLU A 593 -32.74 1.54 -33.60
C GLU A 593 -34.22 1.95 -33.78
N LYS A 594 -35.12 0.99 -34.05
CA LYS A 594 -36.56 1.23 -34.26
C LYS A 594 -37.41 1.03 -33.01
N LEU A 595 -36.84 0.47 -31.94
CA LEU A 595 -37.57 0.10 -30.72
C LEU A 595 -37.67 1.26 -29.72
N HIS A 596 -38.74 1.29 -28.93
CA HIS A 596 -38.87 2.18 -27.78
C HIS A 596 -38.73 1.34 -26.49
N ILE A 597 -37.79 1.71 -25.62
CA ILE A 597 -37.53 1.02 -24.36
C ILE A 597 -38.14 1.85 -23.24
N SER A 598 -39.28 1.42 -22.70
CA SER A 598 -39.89 2.12 -21.57
C SER A 598 -39.26 1.67 -20.24
N ILE A 599 -38.90 2.63 -19.39
CA ILE A 599 -38.45 2.41 -18.01
C ILE A 599 -39.68 2.55 -17.13
N ASP A 600 -39.94 1.65 -16.19
CA ASP A 600 -41.10 1.80 -15.29
C ASP A 600 -40.85 2.86 -14.21
#